data_AF-A0A2D6YQD5-F1
#
_entry.id   AF-A0A2D6YQD5-F1
#
_cell.length_a   1.000
_cell.length_b   1.000
_cell.length_c   1.000
_cell.angle_alpha   90.00
_cell.angle_beta   90.00
_cell.angle_gamma   90.00
#
_symmetry.space_group_name_H-M   'P 1'
#
loop_
_entity.id
_entity.type
_entity.pdbx_description
1 polymer ?
#
loop_
_entity_poly.entity_id
_entity_poly.type
_entity_poly.pdbx_seq_one_letter_code
_entity_poly.pdbx_strand_id
1 'polypeptide(L)'
;MFRSESVHQDRPQENDRVAQSTIFECDSCDNHVEAWDDGDPDYIDWNRSLQGEPRSRCKVYAHHPGIPAQPIEGVDLPHLCLDCNHQFRVDSERPRATCTKCRSGSISDNCRLEGRTCPKCRIGSFKGRPGAIS
;
A
#
# COMPACT_ATOMS: atom_id res chain seq x y z
N MET A 1 -25.75 -42.46 -33.02
CA MET A 1 -24.69 -42.13 -32.05
C MET A 1 -24.56 -40.61 -32.00
N PHE A 2 -25.29 -39.97 -31.10
CA PHE A 2 -25.14 -38.54 -30.84
C PHE A 2 -24.19 -38.41 -29.66
N ARG A 3 -22.99 -37.84 -29.87
CA ARG A 3 -22.09 -37.46 -28.79
C ARG A 3 -22.14 -35.95 -28.67
N SER A 4 -22.79 -35.51 -27.61
CA SER A 4 -23.09 -34.14 -27.25
C SER A 4 -21.81 -33.34 -26.97
N GLU A 5 -21.73 -32.23 -27.69
CA GLU A 5 -21.31 -30.87 -27.31
C GLU A 5 -20.39 -30.71 -26.08
N SER A 6 -19.19 -30.22 -26.40
CA SER A 6 -18.19 -29.61 -25.55
C SER A 6 -18.77 -28.49 -24.68
N VAL A 7 -18.77 -28.71 -23.37
CA VAL A 7 -18.99 -27.66 -22.37
C VAL A 7 -17.70 -26.87 -22.23
N HIS A 8 -17.55 -25.79 -23.00
CA HIS A 8 -16.67 -24.70 -22.62
C HIS A 8 -17.26 -24.05 -21.37
N GLN A 9 -16.76 -24.45 -20.21
CA GLN A 9 -16.98 -23.71 -18.97
C GLN A 9 -16.13 -22.45 -19.06
N ASP A 10 -16.77 -21.33 -19.38
CA ASP A 10 -16.25 -19.99 -19.10
C ASP A 10 -15.89 -19.92 -17.61
N ARG A 11 -14.60 -20.07 -17.29
CA ARG A 11 -14.10 -19.65 -15.98
C ARG A 11 -14.28 -18.13 -15.94
N PRO A 12 -14.99 -17.57 -14.93
CA PRO A 12 -14.98 -16.13 -14.75
C PRO A 12 -13.52 -15.71 -14.57
N GLN A 13 -13.07 -14.85 -15.49
CA GLN A 13 -11.78 -14.20 -15.47
C GLN A 13 -11.68 -13.45 -14.14
N GLU A 14 -10.73 -13.87 -13.32
CA GLU A 14 -10.50 -13.38 -11.97
C GLU A 14 -10.15 -11.88 -12.03
N ASN A 15 -11.16 -11.03 -11.79
CA ASN A 15 -11.12 -9.59 -11.50
C ASN A 15 -9.85 -8.83 -11.97
N ASP A 16 -9.98 -8.08 -13.08
CA ASP A 16 -9.19 -6.88 -13.36
C ASP A 16 -9.50 -5.79 -12.29
N ARG A 17 -9.02 -5.99 -11.06
CA ARG A 17 -9.00 -4.91 -10.06
C ARG A 17 -7.84 -3.98 -10.41
N VAL A 18 -8.17 -2.86 -11.03
CA VAL A 18 -7.27 -1.71 -11.15
C VAL A 18 -6.97 -1.16 -9.76
N ALA A 19 -5.70 -0.90 -9.44
CA ALA A 19 -5.36 -0.22 -8.20
C ALA A 19 -5.78 1.24 -8.30
N GLN A 20 -6.31 1.78 -7.21
CA GLN A 20 -6.75 3.18 -7.16
C GLN A 20 -6.14 3.88 -5.95
N SER A 21 -5.52 5.03 -6.18
CA SER A 21 -5.02 5.87 -5.11
C SER A 21 -6.13 6.74 -4.51
N THR A 22 -6.02 7.01 -3.20
CA THR A 22 -6.79 8.02 -2.49
C THR A 22 -5.83 9.07 -1.95
N ILE A 23 -6.12 10.33 -2.24
CA ILE A 23 -5.36 11.47 -1.74
C ILE A 23 -6.12 12.04 -0.54
N PHE A 24 -5.49 11.99 0.63
CA PHE A 24 -6.00 12.58 1.87
C PHE A 24 -5.36 13.94 2.10
N GLU A 25 -6.14 15.00 2.04
CA GLU A 25 -5.70 16.39 2.25
C GLU A 25 -6.26 16.92 3.57
N CYS A 26 -5.44 17.63 4.34
CA CYS A 26 -5.94 18.32 5.53
C CYS A 26 -6.77 19.54 5.14
N ASP A 27 -7.96 19.67 5.71
CA ASP A 27 -8.85 20.83 5.49
C ASP A 27 -8.36 22.16 6.08
N SER A 28 -7.24 22.15 6.83
CA SER A 28 -6.73 23.31 7.57
C SER A 28 -5.25 23.62 7.32
N CYS A 29 -4.50 22.75 6.64
CA CYS A 29 -3.09 23.00 6.30
C CYS A 29 -2.69 22.22 5.04
N ASP A 30 -1.45 22.42 4.57
CA ASP A 30 -0.87 21.80 3.36
C ASP A 30 -0.48 20.31 3.52
N ASN A 31 -0.81 19.67 4.66
CA ASN A 31 -0.48 18.26 4.86
C ASN A 31 -1.35 17.39 3.95
N HIS A 32 -0.72 16.53 3.17
CA HIS A 32 -1.40 15.54 2.36
C HIS A 32 -0.67 14.20 2.37
N VAL A 33 -1.42 13.14 2.14
CA VAL A 33 -0.93 11.76 2.08
C VAL A 33 -1.65 11.06 0.93
N GLU A 34 -0.90 10.39 0.07
CA GLU A 34 -1.48 9.50 -0.95
C GLU A 34 -1.29 8.05 -0.53
N ALA A 35 -2.32 7.24 -0.76
CA ALA A 35 -2.33 5.81 -0.43
C ALA A 35 -2.99 5.02 -1.55
N TRP A 36 -2.39 3.88 -1.91
CA TRP A 36 -2.95 2.95 -2.89
C TRP A 36 -3.68 1.81 -2.18
N ASP A 37 -4.82 1.38 -2.72
CA ASP A 37 -5.69 0.39 -2.10
C ASP A 37 -5.10 -1.03 -2.06
N ASP A 38 -4.11 -1.31 -2.91
CA ASP A 38 -3.29 -2.51 -2.89
C ASP A 38 -1.95 -2.35 -2.13
N GLY A 39 -1.72 -1.18 -1.52
CA GLY A 39 -0.52 -0.88 -0.74
C GLY A 39 0.69 -0.55 -1.61
N ASP A 40 1.88 -0.92 -1.13
CA ASP A 40 3.15 -0.83 -1.86
C ASP A 40 3.64 -2.26 -2.17
N PRO A 41 3.25 -2.86 -3.30
CA PRO A 41 3.71 -4.19 -3.70
C PRO A 41 5.23 -4.24 -3.86
N ASP A 42 5.83 -5.36 -3.48
CA ASP A 42 7.28 -5.55 -3.56
C ASP A 42 7.71 -6.97 -3.94
N TYR A 43 8.92 -7.07 -4.46
CA TYR A 43 9.62 -8.32 -4.68
C TYR A 43 11.04 -8.25 -4.11
N ILE A 44 11.70 -9.40 -4.01
CA ILE A 44 13.06 -9.51 -3.50
C ILE A 44 14.05 -9.58 -4.65
N ASP A 45 14.99 -8.65 -4.68
CA ASP A 45 16.17 -8.74 -5.53
C ASP A 45 17.05 -9.90 -5.03
N TRP A 46 16.89 -11.05 -5.68
CA TRP A 46 17.64 -12.26 -5.35
C TRP A 46 19.14 -12.13 -5.58
N ASN A 47 19.60 -11.23 -6.47
CA ASN A 47 21.04 -11.01 -6.64
C ASN A 47 21.63 -10.37 -5.38
N ARG A 48 20.95 -9.39 -4.77
CA ARG A 48 21.37 -8.79 -3.50
C ARG A 48 21.29 -9.80 -2.35
N SER A 49 20.20 -10.58 -2.33
CA SER A 49 20.02 -11.64 -1.32
C SER A 49 21.15 -12.66 -1.35
N LEU A 50 21.55 -13.13 -2.55
CA LEU A 50 22.66 -14.08 -2.74
C LEU A 50 24.04 -13.48 -2.37
N GLN A 51 24.18 -12.16 -2.39
CA GLN A 51 25.37 -11.45 -1.91
C GLN A 51 25.38 -11.27 -0.37
N GLY A 52 24.34 -11.72 0.33
CA GLY A 52 24.24 -11.66 1.78
C GLY A 52 23.64 -10.36 2.33
N GLU A 53 23.03 -9.51 1.48
CA GLU A 53 22.32 -8.33 1.95
C GLU A 53 21.09 -8.73 2.77
N PRO A 54 20.76 -7.99 3.85
CA PRO A 54 19.55 -8.25 4.62
C PRO A 54 18.30 -8.03 3.75
N ARG A 55 17.23 -8.81 4.00
CA ARG A 55 15.96 -8.76 3.22
C ARG A 55 15.44 -7.34 3.02
N SER A 56 15.57 -6.46 4.01
CA SER A 56 15.14 -5.06 3.92
C SER A 56 15.88 -4.23 2.85
N ARG A 57 17.09 -4.61 2.45
CA ARG A 57 17.87 -4.00 1.35
C ARG A 57 17.66 -4.69 0.01
N CYS A 58 17.07 -5.89 0.03
CA CYS A 58 16.71 -6.63 -1.17
C CYS A 58 15.30 -6.29 -1.67
N LYS A 59 14.45 -5.66 -0.84
CA LYS A 59 13.09 -5.26 -1.22
C LYS A 59 13.13 -4.22 -2.35
N VAL A 60 12.40 -4.48 -3.43
CA VAL A 60 12.18 -3.56 -4.55
C VAL A 60 10.68 -3.37 -4.74
N TYR A 61 10.23 -2.12 -4.66
CA TYR A 61 8.81 -1.79 -4.82
C TYR A 61 8.42 -1.77 -6.30
N ALA A 62 7.29 -2.41 -6.61
CA ALA A 62 6.64 -2.35 -7.90
C ALA A 62 5.68 -1.16 -7.89
N HIS A 63 6.15 -0.02 -8.41
CA HIS A 63 5.34 1.19 -8.46
C HIS A 63 4.33 1.16 -9.60
N HIS A 64 3.10 1.58 -9.33
CA HIS A 64 2.09 1.83 -10.35
C HIS A 64 2.48 3.01 -11.25
N PRO A 65 2.16 2.99 -12.56
CA PRO A 65 1.52 1.91 -13.35
C PRO A 65 2.55 0.99 -14.03
N GLY A 66 3.56 0.49 -13.31
CA GLY A 66 4.61 -0.38 -13.85
C GLY A 66 4.33 -1.87 -13.60
N ILE A 67 4.45 -2.69 -14.64
CA ILE A 67 4.50 -4.15 -14.47
C ILE A 67 5.88 -4.52 -13.93
N PRO A 68 5.97 -5.20 -12.77
CA PRO A 68 7.25 -5.61 -12.22
C PRO A 68 7.92 -6.65 -13.11
N ALA A 69 9.25 -6.59 -13.22
CA ALA A 69 10.04 -7.58 -13.95
C ALA A 69 10.08 -8.96 -13.26
N GLN A 70 9.69 -9.02 -11.98
CA GLN A 70 9.66 -10.22 -11.16
C GLN A 70 8.26 -10.38 -10.53
N PRO A 71 7.85 -11.60 -10.17
CA PRO A 71 6.62 -11.82 -9.42
C PRO A 71 6.65 -11.03 -8.11
N ILE A 72 5.52 -10.41 -7.77
CA ILE A 72 5.32 -9.79 -6.45
C ILE A 72 5.41 -10.88 -5.38
N GLU A 73 6.21 -10.64 -4.35
CA GLU A 73 6.40 -11.56 -3.22
C GLU A 73 5.84 -10.99 -1.90
N GLY A 74 5.53 -9.70 -1.84
CA GLY A 74 5.08 -9.04 -0.62
C GLY A 74 4.35 -7.73 -0.88
N VAL A 75 3.76 -7.19 0.18
CA VAL A 75 3.12 -5.87 0.18
C VAL A 75 3.49 -5.17 1.48
N ASP A 76 4.01 -3.96 1.38
CA ASP A 76 4.09 -3.04 2.50
C ASP A 76 2.87 -2.12 2.52
N LEU A 77 2.32 -1.88 3.71
CA LEU A 77 1.22 -0.93 3.89
C LEU A 77 1.76 0.41 4.38
N PRO A 78 1.57 1.51 3.64
CA PRO A 78 2.00 2.83 4.08
C PRO A 78 1.15 3.29 5.28
N HIS A 79 1.81 3.79 6.32
CA HIS A 79 1.24 4.21 7.59
C HIS A 79 1.69 5.62 7.95
N LEU A 80 0.83 6.34 8.68
CA LEU A 80 1.09 7.63 9.26
C LEU A 80 1.02 7.54 10.79
N CYS A 81 2.03 8.06 11.48
CA CYS A 81 1.93 8.28 12.91
C CYS A 81 1.12 9.55 13.20
N LEU A 82 0.00 9.39 13.90
CA LEU A 82 -0.90 10.48 14.30
C LEU A 82 -0.34 11.32 15.48
N ASP A 83 0.84 10.97 15.99
CA ASP A 83 1.52 11.74 17.04
C ASP A 83 2.73 12.54 16.54
N CYS A 84 3.47 12.04 15.55
CA CYS A 84 4.68 12.73 15.07
C CYS A 84 4.67 13.04 13.57
N ASN A 85 3.54 12.79 12.89
CA ASN A 85 3.37 12.98 11.44
C ASN A 85 4.42 12.21 10.59
N HIS A 86 5.03 11.17 11.13
CA HIS A 86 5.99 10.35 10.41
C HIS A 86 5.26 9.32 9.55
N GLN A 87 5.51 9.36 8.24
CA GLN A 87 5.09 8.32 7.30
C GLN A 87 6.14 7.21 7.24
N PHE A 88 5.70 5.96 7.28
CA PHE A 88 6.56 4.79 7.23
C PHE A 88 5.78 3.59 6.66
N ARG A 89 6.49 2.55 6.25
CA ARG A 89 5.90 1.32 5.71
C ARG A 89 5.86 0.22 6.77
N VAL A 90 4.80 -0.56 6.75
CA VAL A 90 4.61 -1.73 7.61
C VAL A 90 4.47 -2.95 6.72
N ASP A 91 5.38 -3.91 6.89
CA ASP A 91 5.29 -5.22 6.26
C ASP A 91 3.97 -5.91 6.64
N SER A 92 3.14 -6.23 5.65
CA SER A 92 1.84 -6.86 5.87
C SER A 92 1.94 -8.23 6.55
N GLU A 93 3.04 -8.95 6.35
CA GLU A 93 3.31 -10.24 7.01
C GLU A 93 3.88 -10.07 8.42
N ARG A 94 4.47 -8.89 8.70
CA ARG A 94 5.10 -8.56 9.99
C ARG A 94 4.57 -7.23 10.51
N PRO A 95 3.27 -7.20 10.90
CA PRO A 95 2.62 -5.98 11.31
C PRO A 95 3.31 -5.37 12.52
N ARG A 96 3.32 -4.04 12.56
CA ARG A 96 3.94 -3.26 13.61
C ARG A 96 2.88 -2.43 14.33
N ALA A 97 2.90 -2.45 15.66
CA ALA A 97 1.93 -1.71 16.48
C ALA A 97 2.41 -0.31 16.91
N THR A 98 3.63 0.11 16.54
CA THR A 98 4.23 1.37 17.00
C THR A 98 4.95 2.12 15.88
N CYS A 99 5.01 3.44 15.98
CA CYS A 99 5.79 4.27 15.08
C CYS A 99 7.28 3.92 15.12
N THR A 100 7.92 3.86 13.96
CA THR A 100 9.37 3.66 13.80
C THR A 100 10.20 4.80 14.38
N LYS A 101 9.66 6.02 14.42
CA LYS A 101 10.33 7.24 14.89
C LYS A 101 10.07 7.54 16.38
N CYS A 102 8.82 7.75 16.78
CA CYS A 102 8.49 8.19 18.16
C CYS A 102 7.99 7.07 19.08
N ARG A 103 7.87 5.83 18.58
CA ARG A 103 7.35 4.67 19.32
C ARG A 103 5.91 4.74 19.83
N SER A 104 5.17 5.81 19.53
CA SER A 104 3.74 5.89 19.82
C SER A 104 2.96 4.74 19.14
N GLY A 105 1.94 4.23 19.81
CA GLY A 105 0.95 3.31 19.23
C GLY A 105 -0.12 4.01 18.39
N SER A 106 -0.13 5.34 18.34
CA SER A 106 -1.04 6.15 17.53
C SER A 106 -0.59 6.18 16.07
N ILE A 107 -0.81 5.06 15.38
CA ILE A 107 -0.49 4.87 13.96
C ILE A 107 -1.76 4.48 13.19
N SER A 108 -1.85 4.90 11.93
CA SER A 108 -2.94 4.55 11.04
C SER A 108 -2.39 4.13 9.69
N ASP A 109 -2.99 3.10 9.11
CA ASP A 109 -2.91 2.84 7.68
C ASP A 109 -3.35 4.10 6.91
N ASN A 110 -2.58 4.46 5.89
CA ASN A 110 -2.85 5.64 5.08
C ASN A 110 -4.18 5.55 4.32
N CYS A 111 -4.65 4.36 3.96
CA CYS A 111 -5.96 4.15 3.35
C CYS A 111 -7.14 4.38 4.31
N ARG A 112 -6.87 4.69 5.58
CA ARG A 112 -7.87 4.88 6.65
C ARG A 112 -7.76 6.23 7.36
N LEU A 113 -7.26 7.25 6.65
CA LEU A 113 -7.04 8.58 7.22
C LEU A 113 -8.29 9.48 7.24
N GLU A 114 -9.35 9.14 6.52
CA GLU A 114 -10.58 9.94 6.46
C GLU A 114 -11.06 10.36 7.87
N GLY A 115 -11.27 11.66 8.05
CA GLY A 115 -11.75 12.25 9.30
C GLY A 115 -10.76 12.24 10.46
N ARG A 116 -9.57 11.64 10.32
CA ARG A 116 -8.53 11.67 11.37
C ARG A 116 -7.98 13.09 11.50
N THR A 117 -7.72 13.52 12.75
CA THR A 117 -7.07 14.81 13.02
C THR A 117 -5.68 14.84 12.40
N CYS A 118 -5.37 15.92 11.70
CA CYS A 118 -4.07 16.12 11.08
C CYS A 118 -2.98 16.24 12.15
N PRO A 119 -1.97 15.35 12.17
CA PRO A 119 -0.90 15.39 13.17
C PRO A 119 0.10 16.54 12.95
N LYS A 120 0.11 17.16 11.76
CA LYS A 120 0.95 18.32 11.43
C LYS A 120 0.45 19.60 12.11
N CYS A 121 -0.84 19.93 11.95
CA CYS A 121 -1.40 21.18 12.46
C CYS A 121 -2.25 21.02 13.74
N ARG A 122 -2.70 19.79 14.06
CA ARG A 122 -3.57 19.46 15.21
C ARG A 122 -4.93 20.15 15.25
N ILE A 123 -5.29 20.84 14.18
CA ILE A 123 -6.54 21.62 14.06
C ILE A 123 -7.49 20.92 13.09
N GLY A 124 -7.01 20.67 11.87
CA GLY A 124 -7.82 20.13 10.79
C GLY A 124 -8.01 18.63 10.80
N SER A 125 -8.82 18.15 9.87
CA SER A 125 -9.05 16.73 9.59
C SER A 125 -8.66 16.37 8.16
N PHE A 126 -8.31 15.11 7.92
CA PHE A 126 -8.08 14.63 6.56
C PHE A 126 -9.39 14.39 5.81
N LYS A 127 -9.43 14.81 4.55
CA LYS A 127 -10.48 14.57 3.56
C LYS A 127 -9.90 13.83 2.37
N GLY A 128 -10.45 12.66 2.09
CA GLY A 128 -10.06 11.78 1.00
C GLY A 128 -10.76 12.18 -0.30
N ARG A 129 -10.01 12.13 -1.39
CA ARG A 129 -10.54 12.19 -2.75
C ARG A 129 -9.89 11.12 -3.62
N PRO A 130 -10.60 10.62 -4.64
CA PRO A 130 -10.00 9.75 -5.65
C PRO A 130 -8.74 10.38 -6.27
N GLY A 131 -7.70 9.57 -6.42
CA GLY A 131 -6.44 9.91 -7.09
C GLY A 131 -6.26 9.14 -8.40
N ALA A 132 -5.06 8.62 -8.62
CA ALA A 132 -4.68 7.89 -9.82
C ALA A 132 -5.30 6.48 -9.86
N ILE A 133 -5.36 5.90 -11.06
CA ILE A 133 -5.81 4.52 -11.31
C ILE A 133 -4.72 3.84 -12.15
N SER A 134 -4.38 2.59 -11.86
CA SER A 134 -3.38 1.77 -12.59
C SER A 134 -4.03 0.78 -13.54
#